data_AF-A0A431PCV6-F1
#
_entry.id   AF-A0A431PCV6-F1
#
_cell.length_a   1.000
_cell.length_b   1.000
_cell.length_c   1.000
_cell.angle_alpha   90.00
_cell.angle_beta   90.00
_cell.angle_gamma   90.00
#
_symmetry.space_group_name_H-M   'P 1'
#
loop_
_entity.id
_entity.type
_entity.pdbx_description
1 polymer ?
#
loop_
_entity_poly.entity_id
_entity_poly.type
_entity_poly.pdbx_seq_one_letter_code
_entity_poly.pdbx_strand_id
1 'polypeptide(L)'
;MLSSFCAARKESCSFCSGEALKMRAGKTNPISVSGFWLLLFVSVGTLALGAFASLWPLSETTKGRLIEIHISLGLTAGIFLVLQLLLISFPAAFGAGDREADGKRRTAAKLLRGVLYLLILALIATGLAGAYYRGDTLSFWGHPLAAWEYVDLSTSDLLQAVHRDAGYALAAFLGAYVALALANLLWPASPPPSQGELATVHAAGQSDQIGRLIADGLSQNFRFFGAAVFWTQLCLGVASGLLLAFGYVGHTVSPGGSRFDAITWASVALLLLVVSAFFTRAYMRAARRLKTDPSRYLGYDRRGSFWFVTLGGVVSGLGALISFMGVGLSVALLIGKTVSQPPGIAITDPNKIIRALDVFVLLVNFSLLFAHFIGFGAAAWLSISALKARHHYVMALDAEKSAGA
;
A
#
# COMPACT_ATOMS: atom_id res chain seq x y z
N MET A 1 7.59 -65.36 -45.11
CA MET A 1 8.56 -66.01 -44.20
C MET A 1 9.68 -65.00 -43.91
N LEU A 2 9.65 -64.02 -43.01
CA LEU A 2 8.88 -63.70 -41.81
C LEU A 2 8.75 -64.83 -40.80
N SER A 3 9.74 -64.96 -39.92
CA SER A 3 9.58 -65.05 -38.44
C SER A 3 10.89 -65.52 -37.79
N SER A 4 11.10 -65.13 -36.54
CA SER A 4 12.17 -65.59 -35.64
C SER A 4 13.51 -64.85 -35.68
N PHE A 5 13.51 -63.60 -35.23
CA PHE A 5 14.55 -63.07 -34.33
C PHE A 5 13.96 -61.88 -33.55
N CYS A 6 12.94 -62.16 -32.73
CA CYS A 6 12.39 -61.20 -31.77
C CYS A 6 11.92 -61.98 -30.53
N ALA A 7 12.85 -62.30 -29.64
CA ALA A 7 12.56 -62.68 -28.26
C ALA A 7 13.84 -62.56 -27.42
N ALA A 8 13.71 -61.92 -26.26
CA ALA A 8 14.64 -61.96 -25.13
C ALA A 8 15.94 -61.13 -25.20
N ARG A 9 15.83 -59.82 -24.92
CA ARG A 9 16.34 -59.29 -23.64
C ARG A 9 15.72 -57.91 -23.34
N LYS A 10 14.49 -57.95 -22.81
CA LYS A 10 13.95 -56.90 -21.95
C LYS A 10 14.74 -56.96 -20.64
N GLU A 11 15.57 -55.98 -20.35
CA GLU A 11 15.80 -55.46 -19.00
C GLU A 11 16.78 -54.28 -19.04
N SER A 12 16.46 -53.24 -18.27
CA SER A 12 17.23 -52.00 -18.07
C SER A 12 17.09 -50.91 -19.13
N CYS A 13 15.83 -50.56 -19.44
CA CYS A 13 15.48 -49.20 -19.86
C CYS A 13 14.69 -48.54 -18.72
N SER A 14 15.40 -48.08 -17.68
CA SER A 14 14.84 -47.32 -16.55
C SER A 14 14.98 -45.80 -16.81
N PHE A 15 14.65 -45.35 -18.02
CA PHE A 15 14.67 -43.92 -18.36
C PHE A 15 13.43 -43.45 -19.14
N CYS A 16 12.34 -44.22 -19.08
CA CYS A 16 11.03 -43.83 -19.60
C CYS A 16 9.92 -44.21 -18.61
N SER A 17 9.95 -43.64 -17.41
CA SER A 17 8.75 -43.50 -16.58
C SER A 17 8.48 -42.01 -16.36
N GLY A 18 7.71 -41.43 -17.29
CA GLY A 18 7.17 -40.08 -17.18
C GLY A 18 6.08 -39.97 -16.12
N GLU A 19 6.38 -40.35 -14.87
CA GLU A 19 5.42 -40.40 -13.75
C GLU A 19 5.98 -39.88 -12.41
N ALA A 20 7.21 -39.39 -12.33
CA ALA A 20 7.81 -38.98 -11.06
C ALA A 20 8.31 -37.53 -11.06
N LEU A 21 7.40 -36.56 -11.13
CA LEU A 21 7.41 -35.30 -10.34
C LEU A 21 6.18 -34.45 -10.70
N LYS A 22 4.97 -35.00 -10.52
CA LYS A 22 3.83 -34.14 -10.20
C LYS A 22 4.11 -33.55 -8.82
N MET A 23 4.88 -32.46 -8.78
CA MET A 23 4.86 -31.56 -7.64
C MET A 23 3.40 -31.18 -7.44
N ARG A 24 2.74 -31.82 -6.47
CA ARG A 24 1.48 -31.34 -5.92
C ARG A 24 1.78 -29.99 -5.31
N ALA A 25 1.74 -28.94 -6.14
CA ALA A 25 1.58 -27.59 -5.68
C ALA A 25 0.36 -27.61 -4.75
N GLY A 26 0.57 -27.30 -3.47
CA GLY A 26 -0.51 -27.20 -2.49
C GLY A 26 -1.51 -26.19 -3.02
N LYS A 27 -2.65 -26.66 -3.52
CA LYS A 27 -3.72 -25.80 -4.01
C LYS A 27 -4.34 -25.14 -2.78
N THR A 28 -4.11 -23.84 -2.62
CA THR A 28 -4.84 -23.02 -1.65
C THR A 28 -6.34 -23.18 -1.89
N ASN A 29 -7.15 -23.40 -0.84
CA ASN A 29 -8.60 -23.50 -0.97
C ASN A 29 -9.16 -22.19 -1.55
N PRO A 30 -9.65 -22.17 -2.82
CA PRO A 30 -10.07 -20.94 -3.47
C PRO A 30 -11.28 -20.30 -2.77
N ILE A 31 -12.13 -21.10 -2.13
CA ILE A 31 -13.30 -20.61 -1.39
C ILE A 31 -12.87 -19.77 -0.18
N SER A 32 -11.88 -20.26 0.58
CA SER A 32 -11.34 -19.55 1.74
C SER A 32 -10.58 -18.28 1.36
N VAL A 33 -9.90 -18.28 0.21
CA VAL A 33 -9.21 -17.09 -0.33
C VAL A 33 -10.22 -16.04 -0.77
N SER A 34 -11.22 -16.44 -1.55
CA SER A 34 -12.30 -15.54 -2.01
C SER A 34 -13.10 -14.97 -0.84
N GLY A 35 -13.45 -15.80 0.15
CA GLY A 35 -14.15 -15.36 1.37
C GLY A 35 -13.38 -14.29 2.14
N PHE A 36 -12.06 -14.43 2.26
CA PHE A 36 -11.22 -13.43 2.90
C PHE A 36 -11.20 -12.09 2.14
N TRP A 37 -11.11 -12.11 0.80
CA TRP A 37 -11.14 -10.88 0.01
C TRP A 37 -12.49 -10.17 0.07
N LEU A 38 -13.60 -10.92 0.07
CA LEU A 38 -14.93 -10.37 0.25
C LEU A 38 -15.08 -9.70 1.63
N LEU A 39 -14.62 -10.37 2.70
CA LEU A 39 -14.57 -9.79 4.04
C LEU A 39 -13.78 -8.47 4.05
N LEU A 40 -12.61 -8.45 3.41
CA LEU A 40 -11.74 -7.27 3.35
C LEU A 40 -12.40 -6.12 2.59
N PHE A 41 -13.02 -6.41 1.44
CA PHE A 41 -13.72 -5.41 0.63
C PHE A 41 -14.91 -4.78 1.37
N VAL A 42 -15.76 -5.61 2.00
CA VAL A 42 -16.90 -5.13 2.79
C VAL A 42 -16.42 -4.32 4.00
N SER A 43 -15.33 -4.75 4.66
CA SER A 43 -14.75 -4.01 5.79
C SER A 43 -14.24 -2.62 5.38
N VAL A 44 -13.58 -2.51 4.22
CA VAL A 44 -13.13 -1.23 3.66
C VAL A 44 -14.32 -0.33 3.34
N GLY A 45 -15.36 -0.87 2.69
CA GLY A 45 -16.58 -0.11 2.40
C GLY A 45 -17.28 0.40 3.66
N THR A 46 -17.36 -0.44 4.69
CA THR A 46 -17.94 -0.10 5.99
C THR A 46 -17.16 1.03 6.67
N LEU A 47 -15.82 0.94 6.70
CA LEU A 47 -14.95 1.99 7.23
C LEU A 47 -15.10 3.31 6.47
N ALA A 48 -15.13 3.26 5.13
CA ALA A 48 -15.28 4.43 4.30
C ALA A 48 -16.63 5.13 4.55
N LEU A 49 -17.72 4.36 4.68
CA LEU A 49 -19.05 4.90 5.01
C LEU A 49 -19.09 5.53 6.42
N GLY A 50 -18.49 4.87 7.41
CA GLY A 50 -18.43 5.41 8.77
C GLY A 50 -17.61 6.71 8.85
N ALA A 51 -16.48 6.76 8.14
CA ALA A 51 -15.68 7.97 8.01
C ALA A 51 -16.44 9.07 7.25
N PHE A 52 -17.13 8.74 6.16
CA PHE A 52 -17.90 9.70 5.38
C PHE A 52 -19.05 10.30 6.20
N ALA A 53 -19.83 9.47 6.91
CA ALA A 53 -20.96 9.91 7.73
C ALA A 53 -20.54 10.74 8.96
N SER A 54 -19.31 10.55 9.46
CA SER A 54 -18.80 11.27 10.63
C SER A 54 -18.06 12.55 10.29
N LEU A 55 -17.39 12.61 9.13
CA LEU A 55 -16.53 13.73 8.78
C LEU A 55 -17.23 14.76 7.86
N TRP A 56 -18.29 14.36 7.15
CA TRP A 56 -18.99 15.23 6.21
C TRP A 56 -20.24 15.89 6.82
N PRO A 57 -20.49 17.19 6.59
CA PRO A 57 -21.68 17.87 7.07
C PRO A 57 -22.90 17.49 6.21
N LEU A 58 -23.55 16.40 6.57
CA LEU A 58 -24.73 15.86 5.87
C LEU A 58 -26.02 16.27 6.57
N SER A 59 -27.13 16.32 5.84
CA SER A 59 -28.45 16.43 6.44
C SER A 59 -28.74 15.22 7.35
N GLU A 60 -29.54 15.41 8.40
CA GLU A 60 -29.90 14.34 9.34
C GLU A 60 -30.54 13.13 8.64
N THR A 61 -31.35 13.38 7.60
CA THR A 61 -31.99 12.33 6.80
C THR A 61 -30.97 11.49 6.01
N THR A 62 -29.99 12.13 5.38
CA THR A 62 -28.93 11.44 4.64
C THR A 62 -27.99 10.71 5.58
N LYS A 63 -27.66 11.32 6.72
CA LYS A 63 -26.82 10.72 7.75
C LYS A 63 -27.46 9.45 8.33
N GLY A 64 -28.76 9.48 8.64
CA GLY A 64 -29.52 8.31 9.09
C GLY A 64 -29.43 7.15 8.08
N ARG A 65 -29.70 7.42 6.80
CA ARG A 65 -29.60 6.41 5.72
C ARG A 65 -28.20 5.81 5.59
N LEU A 66 -27.15 6.64 5.69
CA LEU A 66 -25.77 6.14 5.62
C LEU A 66 -25.41 5.29 6.84
N ILE A 67 -25.91 5.64 8.03
CA ILE A 67 -25.72 4.86 9.24
C ILE A 67 -26.40 3.49 9.09
N GLU A 68 -27.62 3.42 8.56
CA GLU A 68 -28.31 2.15 8.29
C GLU A 68 -27.52 1.26 7.31
N ILE A 69 -26.97 1.84 6.24
CA ILE A 69 -26.11 1.12 5.28
C ILE A 69 -24.82 0.66 5.96
N HIS A 70 -24.20 1.51 6.79
CA HIS A 70 -22.99 1.19 7.53
C HIS A 70 -23.21 0.01 8.50
N ILE A 71 -24.30 0.02 9.26
CA ILE A 71 -24.69 -1.08 10.17
C ILE A 71 -24.90 -2.36 9.36
N SER A 72 -25.64 -2.29 8.26
CA SER A 72 -25.94 -3.45 7.42
C SER A 72 -24.67 -4.08 6.84
N LEU A 73 -23.74 -3.28 6.32
CA LEU A 73 -22.46 -3.77 5.83
C LEU A 73 -21.56 -4.31 6.95
N GLY A 74 -21.57 -3.68 8.13
CA GLY A 74 -20.83 -4.17 9.31
C GLY A 74 -21.31 -5.56 9.76
N LEU A 75 -22.62 -5.78 9.78
CA LEU A 75 -23.23 -7.09 10.06
C LEU A 75 -22.91 -8.11 8.96
N THR A 76 -22.94 -7.72 7.69
CA THR A 76 -22.50 -8.58 6.57
C THR A 76 -21.03 -8.97 6.69
N ALA A 77 -20.14 -8.06 7.12
CA ALA A 77 -18.75 -8.38 7.43
C ALA A 77 -18.65 -9.40 8.56
N GLY A 78 -19.50 -9.31 9.58
CA GLY A 78 -19.61 -10.29 10.66
C GLY A 78 -19.95 -11.70 10.17
N ILE A 79 -20.92 -11.82 9.26
CA ILE A 79 -21.28 -13.11 8.64
C ILE A 79 -20.09 -13.70 7.89
N PHE A 80 -19.39 -12.89 7.08
CA PHE A 80 -18.20 -13.34 6.37
C PHE A 80 -17.05 -13.72 7.32
N LEU A 81 -16.89 -13.02 8.44
CA LEU A 81 -15.90 -13.38 9.45
C LEU A 81 -16.20 -14.75 10.07
N VAL A 82 -17.46 -15.02 10.46
CA VAL A 82 -17.87 -16.33 11.00
C VAL A 82 -17.64 -17.44 9.97
N LEU A 83 -18.08 -17.24 8.73
CA LEU A 83 -17.85 -18.20 7.65
C LEU A 83 -16.36 -18.48 7.44
N GLN A 84 -15.53 -17.43 7.50
CA GLN A 84 -14.09 -17.55 7.35
C GLN A 84 -13.44 -18.32 8.49
N LEU A 85 -13.88 -18.12 9.74
CA LEU A 85 -13.42 -18.88 10.90
C LEU A 85 -13.81 -20.35 10.80
N LEU A 86 -15.04 -20.67 10.37
CA LEU A 86 -15.48 -22.05 10.12
C LEU A 86 -14.61 -22.72 9.04
N LEU A 87 -14.37 -22.04 7.91
CA LEU A 87 -13.55 -22.59 6.82
C LEU A 87 -12.08 -22.83 7.23
N ILE A 88 -11.55 -22.09 8.20
CA ILE A 88 -10.19 -22.28 8.74
C ILE A 88 -10.15 -23.40 9.79
N SER A 89 -11.21 -23.56 10.58
CA SER A 89 -11.31 -24.56 11.66
C SER A 89 -11.59 -26.00 11.19
N PHE A 90 -11.95 -26.21 9.91
CA PHE A 90 -12.15 -27.54 9.31
C PHE A 90 -11.17 -27.86 8.15
N PRO A 91 -9.85 -28.02 8.40
CA PRO A 91 -8.85 -28.22 7.34
C PRO A 91 -9.02 -29.53 6.53
N ALA A 92 -9.61 -30.56 7.16
CA ALA A 92 -9.76 -31.89 6.58
C ALA A 92 -10.75 -31.94 5.40
N ALA A 93 -11.70 -31.00 5.32
CA ALA A 93 -12.69 -30.94 4.24
C ALA A 93 -12.14 -30.28 2.96
N PHE A 94 -11.02 -29.55 3.03
CA PHE A 94 -10.57 -28.67 1.94
C PHE A 94 -9.07 -28.74 1.62
N GLY A 95 -8.38 -29.81 2.04
CA GLY A 95 -7.05 -30.16 1.53
C GLY A 95 -5.98 -29.09 1.77
N ALA A 96 -5.67 -28.79 3.03
CA ALA A 96 -4.53 -27.94 3.36
C ALA A 96 -3.22 -28.75 3.39
N GLY A 97 -2.52 -28.79 2.26
CA GLY A 97 -1.13 -29.26 2.20
C GLY A 97 -0.20 -28.14 2.67
N ASP A 98 0.14 -28.11 3.96
CA ASP A 98 1.18 -27.23 4.50
C ASP A 98 2.42 -28.07 4.83
N ARG A 99 3.46 -27.97 4.00
CA ARG A 99 4.84 -28.16 4.45
C ARG A 99 5.72 -27.00 3.99
N GLU A 100 6.26 -26.34 5.00
CA GLU A 100 7.69 -26.02 5.14
C GLU A 100 8.31 -25.02 4.13
N ALA A 101 8.24 -23.74 4.53
CA ALA A 101 9.32 -22.77 4.36
C ALA A 101 9.09 -21.67 5.41
N ASP A 102 9.85 -21.75 6.50
CA ASP A 102 9.80 -20.77 7.58
C ASP A 102 10.36 -19.43 7.09
N GLY A 103 9.51 -18.41 7.12
CA GLY A 103 9.84 -17.08 6.66
C GLY A 103 9.15 -16.07 7.56
N LYS A 104 9.94 -15.18 8.19
CA LYS A 104 9.47 -14.10 9.08
C LYS A 104 8.27 -13.33 8.50
N ARG A 105 8.19 -13.20 7.16
CA ARG A 105 7.09 -12.54 6.43
C ARG A 105 5.77 -13.33 6.43
N ARG A 106 5.80 -14.67 6.38
CA ARG A 106 4.60 -15.51 6.45
C ARG A 106 4.01 -15.49 7.86
N THR A 107 4.86 -15.52 8.88
CA THR A 107 4.45 -15.36 10.29
C THR A 107 3.85 -13.97 10.52
N ALA A 108 4.48 -12.91 10.00
CA ALA A 108 3.92 -11.57 10.06
C ALA A 108 2.54 -11.48 9.39
N ALA A 109 2.36 -12.08 8.20
CA ALA A 109 1.07 -12.08 7.50
C ALA A 109 -0.02 -12.85 8.28
N LYS A 110 0.33 -13.97 8.93
CA LYS A 110 -0.60 -14.73 9.78
C LYS A 110 -1.04 -13.92 11.00
N LEU A 111 -0.08 -13.30 11.71
CA LEU A 111 -0.36 -12.45 12.87
C LEU A 111 -1.24 -11.26 12.49
N LEU A 112 -0.88 -10.59 11.40
CA LEU A 112 -1.60 -9.41 10.91
C LEU A 112 -3.04 -9.75 10.52
N ARG A 113 -3.24 -10.90 9.86
CA ARG A 113 -4.58 -11.42 9.56
C ARG A 113 -5.38 -11.74 10.83
N GLY A 114 -4.75 -12.31 11.86
CA GLY A 114 -5.38 -12.55 13.16
C GLY A 114 -5.82 -11.26 13.85
N VAL A 115 -4.97 -10.23 13.84
CA VAL A 115 -5.29 -8.90 14.38
C VAL A 115 -6.46 -8.27 13.64
N LEU A 116 -6.51 -8.36 12.30
CA LEU A 116 -7.65 -7.88 11.52
C LEU A 116 -8.97 -8.56 11.93
N TYR A 117 -8.96 -9.87 12.15
CA TYR A 117 -10.16 -10.60 12.61
C TYR A 117 -10.62 -10.15 13.99
N LEU A 118 -9.69 -9.97 14.93
CA LEU A 118 -10.02 -9.48 16.26
C LEU A 118 -10.58 -8.06 16.23
N LEU A 119 -10.01 -7.16 15.41
CA LEU A 119 -10.50 -5.79 15.27
C LEU A 119 -11.89 -5.74 14.63
N ILE A 120 -12.15 -6.54 13.58
CA ILE A 120 -13.49 -6.64 12.96
C ILE A 120 -14.51 -7.17 13.98
N LEU A 121 -14.16 -8.21 14.75
CA LEU A 121 -15.03 -8.74 15.81
C LEU A 121 -15.32 -7.68 16.89
N ALA A 122 -14.28 -6.96 17.34
CA ALA A 122 -14.41 -5.90 18.33
C ALA A 122 -15.32 -4.77 17.82
N LEU A 123 -15.18 -4.36 16.56
CA LEU A 123 -16.05 -3.36 15.93
C LEU A 123 -17.51 -3.80 15.90
N ILE A 124 -17.78 -5.05 15.51
CA ILE A 124 -19.16 -5.57 15.49
C ILE A 124 -19.73 -5.62 16.91
N ALA A 125 -18.98 -6.15 17.87
CA ALA A 125 -19.42 -6.28 19.25
C ALA A 125 -19.70 -4.92 19.90
N THR A 126 -18.77 -3.97 19.76
CA THR A 126 -18.91 -2.61 20.31
C THR A 126 -19.97 -1.79 19.60
N GLY A 127 -20.15 -1.96 18.28
CA GLY A 127 -21.19 -1.28 17.52
C GLY A 127 -22.59 -1.75 17.90
N LEU A 128 -22.79 -3.08 17.99
CA LEU A 128 -24.05 -3.67 18.42
C LEU A 128 -24.37 -3.34 19.88
N ALA A 129 -23.39 -3.50 20.78
CA ALA A 129 -23.58 -3.17 22.18
C ALA A 129 -23.82 -1.67 22.38
N GLY A 130 -23.09 -0.80 21.66
CA GLY A 130 -23.27 0.64 21.73
C GLY A 130 -24.66 1.09 21.30
N ALA A 131 -25.21 0.49 20.24
CA ALA A 131 -26.59 0.71 19.81
C ALA A 131 -27.61 0.13 20.79
N TYR A 132 -27.34 -1.06 21.33
CA TYR A 132 -28.17 -1.70 22.36
C TYR A 132 -28.36 -0.80 23.58
N TYR A 133 -27.26 -0.32 24.19
CA TYR A 133 -27.32 0.54 25.37
C TYR A 133 -27.86 1.95 25.08
N ARG A 134 -27.99 2.34 23.81
CA ARG A 134 -28.64 3.60 23.43
C ARG A 134 -30.15 3.48 23.28
N GLY A 135 -30.68 2.25 23.13
CA GLY A 135 -32.06 2.00 22.77
C GLY A 135 -32.37 2.24 21.29
N ASP A 136 -31.37 2.21 20.42
CA ASP A 136 -31.56 2.42 18.98
C ASP A 136 -32.21 1.19 18.34
N THR A 137 -33.20 1.41 17.48
CA THR A 137 -33.74 0.35 16.62
C THR A 137 -32.77 0.09 15.47
N LEU A 138 -32.09 -1.06 15.51
CA LEU A 138 -31.19 -1.48 14.43
C LEU A 138 -31.97 -2.05 13.25
N SER A 139 -31.48 -1.79 12.03
CA SER A 139 -32.02 -2.40 10.82
C SER A 139 -30.90 -3.12 10.06
N PHE A 140 -31.20 -4.29 9.52
CA PHE A 140 -30.32 -5.04 8.63
C PHE A 140 -30.96 -5.14 7.24
N TRP A 141 -30.39 -4.41 6.28
CA TRP A 141 -30.92 -4.30 4.90
C TRP A 141 -32.41 -3.95 4.85
N GLY A 142 -32.82 -2.96 5.65
CA GLY A 142 -34.20 -2.48 5.72
C GLY A 142 -35.14 -3.31 6.60
N HIS A 143 -34.67 -4.44 7.15
CA HIS A 143 -35.44 -5.23 8.10
C HIS A 143 -35.08 -4.84 9.55
N PRO A 144 -36.05 -4.41 10.37
CA PRO A 144 -35.78 -4.08 11.76
C PRO A 144 -35.35 -5.34 12.51
N LEU A 145 -34.28 -5.20 13.29
CA LEU A 145 -33.87 -6.20 14.27
C LEU A 145 -34.65 -5.96 15.57
N ALA A 146 -34.65 -6.96 16.46
CA ALA A 146 -35.32 -6.84 17.74
C ALA A 146 -34.81 -5.59 18.48
N ALA A 147 -35.74 -4.71 18.86
CA ALA A 147 -35.46 -3.57 19.70
C ALA A 147 -35.47 -4.02 21.16
N TRP A 148 -34.63 -3.38 21.98
CA TRP A 148 -34.57 -3.64 23.41
C TRP A 148 -34.71 -2.32 24.16
N GLU A 149 -35.50 -2.31 25.23
CA GLU A 149 -35.88 -1.09 25.98
C GLU A 149 -34.84 -0.66 27.04
N TYR A 150 -33.65 -1.26 27.05
CA TYR A 150 -32.63 -0.94 28.05
C TYR A 150 -31.74 0.22 27.59
N VAL A 151 -31.71 1.31 28.36
CA VAL A 151 -30.94 2.52 28.04
C VAL A 151 -29.93 2.84 29.14
N ASP A 152 -28.65 2.87 28.77
CA ASP A 152 -27.52 3.36 29.56
C ASP A 152 -26.57 4.15 28.65
N LEU A 153 -26.75 5.47 28.64
CA LEU A 153 -26.00 6.38 27.77
C LEU A 153 -24.50 6.41 28.08
N SER A 154 -24.11 6.23 29.35
CA SER A 154 -22.70 6.23 29.75
C SER A 154 -21.96 5.04 29.13
N THR A 155 -22.56 3.85 29.23
CA THR A 155 -22.00 2.65 28.63
C THR A 155 -22.04 2.73 27.10
N SER A 156 -23.11 3.29 26.51
CA SER A 156 -23.19 3.54 25.07
C SER A 156 -22.05 4.45 24.58
N ASP A 157 -21.81 5.58 25.24
CA ASP A 157 -20.77 6.55 24.84
C ASP A 157 -19.36 5.94 24.93
N LEU A 158 -19.08 5.16 25.99
CA LEU A 158 -17.83 4.42 26.10
C LEU A 158 -17.66 3.43 24.95
N LEU A 159 -18.68 2.62 24.66
CA LEU A 159 -18.63 1.62 23.58
C LEU A 159 -18.46 2.28 22.20
N GLN A 160 -19.07 3.44 21.99
CA GLN A 160 -18.96 4.21 20.74
C GLN A 160 -17.58 4.85 20.60
N ALA A 161 -16.96 5.29 21.70
CA ALA A 161 -15.56 5.72 21.69
C ALA A 161 -14.62 4.55 21.32
N VAL A 162 -14.79 3.39 21.96
CA VAL A 162 -14.01 2.19 21.63
C VAL A 162 -14.23 1.75 20.19
N HIS A 163 -15.48 1.80 19.69
CA HIS A 163 -15.80 1.48 18.30
C HIS A 163 -15.06 2.38 17.32
N ARG A 164 -15.08 3.70 17.54
CA ARG A 164 -14.37 4.67 16.71
C ARG A 164 -12.85 4.41 16.70
N ASP A 165 -12.28 4.20 17.87
CA ASP A 165 -10.83 3.99 18.02
C ASP A 165 -10.38 2.65 17.40
N ALA A 166 -11.20 1.60 17.54
CA ALA A 166 -11.01 0.32 16.86
C ALA A 166 -11.11 0.47 15.33
N GLY A 167 -11.94 1.40 14.84
CA GLY A 167 -12.06 1.72 13.41
C GLY A 167 -10.78 2.33 12.84
N TYR A 168 -10.16 3.27 13.55
CA TYR A 168 -8.85 3.81 13.19
C TYR A 168 -7.75 2.74 13.23
N ALA A 169 -7.76 1.88 14.25
CA ALA A 169 -6.83 0.77 14.34
C ALA A 169 -7.01 -0.19 13.15
N LEU A 170 -8.24 -0.58 12.80
CA LEU A 170 -8.53 -1.44 11.65
C LEU A 170 -7.99 -0.82 10.35
N ALA A 171 -8.22 0.48 10.12
CA ALA A 171 -7.71 1.18 8.94
C ALA A 171 -6.17 1.13 8.86
N ALA A 172 -5.47 1.38 9.97
CA ALA A 172 -4.01 1.32 10.04
C ALA A 172 -3.47 -0.10 9.76
N PHE A 173 -4.04 -1.12 10.40
CA PHE A 173 -3.63 -2.52 10.22
C PHE A 173 -3.97 -3.06 8.83
N LEU A 174 -5.06 -2.61 8.22
CA LEU A 174 -5.41 -2.94 6.85
C LEU A 174 -4.43 -2.31 5.86
N GLY A 175 -4.00 -1.07 6.10
CA GLY A 175 -2.89 -0.44 5.39
C GLY A 175 -1.58 -1.23 5.51
N ALA A 176 -1.24 -1.67 6.72
CA ALA A 176 -0.06 -2.53 6.96
C ALA A 176 -0.18 -3.89 6.23
N TYR A 177 -1.39 -4.47 6.18
CA TYR A 177 -1.64 -5.74 5.50
C TYR A 177 -1.48 -5.62 3.99
N VAL A 178 -2.03 -4.56 3.39
CA VAL A 178 -1.82 -4.24 1.98
C VAL A 178 -0.35 -3.97 1.71
N ALA A 179 0.33 -3.21 2.57
CA ALA A 179 1.77 -2.95 2.42
C ALA A 179 2.61 -4.23 2.48
N LEU A 180 2.28 -5.19 3.36
CA LEU A 180 2.96 -6.48 3.44
C LEU A 180 2.64 -7.38 2.24
N ALA A 181 1.38 -7.40 1.77
CA ALA A 181 0.98 -8.13 0.58
C ALA A 181 1.70 -7.59 -0.66
N LEU A 182 1.76 -6.27 -0.80
CA LEU A 182 2.55 -5.59 -1.82
C LEU A 182 4.04 -5.90 -1.65
N ALA A 183 4.60 -5.88 -0.44
CA ALA A 183 5.99 -6.25 -0.21
C ALA A 183 6.29 -7.71 -0.62
N ASN A 184 5.33 -8.63 -0.48
CA ASN A 184 5.48 -10.03 -0.92
C ASN A 184 5.32 -10.18 -2.44
N LEU A 185 4.41 -9.42 -3.05
CA LEU A 185 4.24 -9.37 -4.51
C LEU A 185 5.46 -8.76 -5.20
N LEU A 186 6.02 -7.72 -4.60
CA LEU A 186 7.09 -6.89 -5.16
C LEU A 186 8.48 -7.40 -4.78
N TRP A 187 8.61 -8.15 -3.67
CA TRP A 187 9.86 -8.77 -3.23
C TRP A 187 9.63 -10.26 -2.90
N PRO A 188 9.36 -11.11 -3.91
CA PRO A 188 9.29 -12.55 -3.70
C PRO A 188 10.61 -13.06 -3.12
N ALA A 189 10.53 -14.00 -2.17
CA ALA A 189 11.72 -14.63 -1.62
C ALA A 189 12.51 -15.27 -2.77
N SER A 190 13.81 -14.99 -2.85
CA SER A 190 14.65 -15.62 -3.87
C SER A 190 14.64 -17.13 -3.62
N PRO A 191 14.42 -17.96 -4.66
CA PRO A 191 14.66 -19.38 -4.53
C PRO A 191 16.13 -19.60 -4.13
N PRO A 192 16.43 -20.67 -3.37
CA PRO A 192 17.81 -21.02 -3.09
C PRO A 192 18.56 -21.23 -4.42
N PRO A 193 19.81 -20.77 -4.52
CA PRO A 193 20.59 -20.91 -5.74
C PRO A 193 20.71 -22.39 -6.12
N SER A 194 20.49 -22.69 -7.40
CA SER A 194 20.66 -24.05 -7.92
C SER A 194 22.14 -24.38 -8.05
N GLN A 195 22.52 -25.65 -7.88
CA GLN A 195 23.93 -26.07 -7.91
C GLN A 195 24.67 -25.71 -9.22
N GLY A 196 23.95 -25.55 -10.34
CA GLY A 196 24.53 -25.09 -11.61
C GLY A 196 24.89 -23.60 -11.64
N GLU A 197 24.24 -22.77 -10.82
CA GLU A 197 24.49 -21.33 -10.71
C GLU A 197 25.75 -21.02 -9.88
N LEU A 198 26.18 -21.95 -9.02
CA LEU A 198 27.48 -21.86 -8.33
C LEU A 198 28.66 -22.21 -9.24
N ALA A 199 28.45 -23.02 -10.27
CA ALA A 199 29.52 -23.46 -11.19
C ALA A 199 29.88 -22.40 -12.24
N THR A 200 28.91 -21.58 -12.68
CA THR A 200 29.13 -20.53 -13.69
C THR A 200 29.85 -19.30 -13.17
N VAL A 201 29.88 -19.07 -11.85
CA VAL A 201 30.55 -17.92 -11.21
C VAL A 201 32.09 -18.02 -11.28
N HIS A 202 32.65 -19.20 -11.60
CA HIS A 202 34.11 -19.40 -11.65
C HIS A 202 34.77 -19.14 -13.02
N ALA A 203 34.02 -18.77 -14.07
CA ALA A 203 34.57 -18.66 -15.43
C ALA A 203 34.07 -17.41 -16.18
N ALA A 204 34.58 -16.21 -15.88
CA ALA A 204 34.30 -15.02 -16.69
C ALA A 204 35.39 -13.95 -16.55
N GLY A 205 36.27 -13.83 -17.56
CA GLY A 205 37.39 -12.88 -17.56
C GLY A 205 37.16 -11.57 -18.33
N GLN A 206 36.09 -11.47 -19.13
CA GLN A 206 35.84 -10.32 -20.02
C GLN A 206 34.40 -9.78 -19.96
N SER A 207 33.38 -10.63 -19.86
CA SER A 207 31.98 -10.20 -19.61
C SER A 207 31.80 -9.56 -18.24
N ASP A 208 32.58 -9.99 -17.25
CA ASP A 208 32.61 -9.39 -15.91
C ASP A 208 33.05 -7.93 -15.97
N GLN A 209 34.00 -7.58 -16.86
CA GLN A 209 34.46 -6.21 -17.02
C GLN A 209 33.40 -5.30 -17.65
N ILE A 210 32.76 -5.74 -18.75
CA ILE A 210 31.66 -4.99 -19.40
C ILE A 210 30.47 -4.86 -18.45
N GLY A 211 30.14 -5.93 -17.73
CA GLY A 211 29.08 -5.96 -16.73
C GLY A 211 29.31 -4.97 -15.59
N ARG A 212 30.55 -4.87 -15.10
CA ARG A 212 30.96 -3.89 -14.08
C ARG A 212 30.86 -2.45 -14.57
N LEU A 213 31.24 -2.15 -15.82
CA LEU A 213 31.10 -0.81 -16.39
C LEU A 213 29.64 -0.36 -16.50
N ILE A 214 28.75 -1.26 -16.95
CA ILE A 214 27.30 -1.01 -17.01
C ILE A 214 26.74 -0.76 -15.60
N ALA A 215 27.14 -1.60 -14.64
CA ALA A 215 26.74 -1.49 -13.25
C ALA A 215 27.24 -0.21 -12.58
N ASP A 216 28.46 0.24 -12.90
CA ASP A 216 29.05 1.48 -12.39
C ASP A 216 28.28 2.71 -12.88
N GLY A 217 27.96 2.79 -14.18
CA GLY A 217 27.17 3.89 -14.73
C GLY A 217 25.76 3.96 -14.13
N LEU A 218 25.10 2.81 -13.98
CA LEU A 218 23.78 2.75 -13.33
C LEU A 218 23.89 3.08 -11.83
N SER A 219 24.93 2.62 -11.14
CA SER A 219 25.20 2.92 -9.73
C SER A 219 25.34 4.43 -9.52
N GLN A 220 26.08 5.11 -10.40
CA GLN A 220 26.26 6.55 -10.34
C GLN A 220 24.91 7.30 -10.48
N ASN A 221 24.06 6.88 -11.43
CA ASN A 221 22.71 7.43 -11.58
C ASN A 221 21.87 7.25 -10.30
N PHE A 222 21.83 6.04 -9.74
CA PHE A 222 21.09 5.77 -8.50
C PHE A 222 21.59 6.61 -7.32
N ARG A 223 22.90 6.84 -7.24
CA ARG A 223 23.51 7.66 -6.19
C ARG A 223 23.21 9.13 -6.36
N PHE A 224 23.34 9.66 -7.59
CA PHE A 224 23.09 11.06 -7.91
C PHE A 224 21.62 11.42 -7.71
N PHE A 225 20.69 10.73 -8.39
CA PHE A 225 19.26 11.01 -8.27
C PHE A 225 18.74 10.69 -6.86
N GLY A 226 19.21 9.61 -6.23
CA GLY A 226 18.84 9.29 -4.85
C GLY A 226 19.24 10.40 -3.86
N ALA A 227 20.45 10.95 -3.98
CA ALA A 227 20.91 12.04 -3.12
C ALA A 227 20.21 13.37 -3.45
N ALA A 228 20.08 13.71 -4.74
CA ALA A 228 19.42 14.95 -5.16
C ALA A 228 17.96 15.01 -4.70
N VAL A 229 17.19 13.95 -4.94
CA VAL A 229 15.78 13.87 -4.50
C VAL A 229 15.70 13.92 -2.97
N PHE A 230 16.57 13.18 -2.25
CA PHE A 230 16.58 13.19 -0.79
C PHE A 230 16.76 14.60 -0.23
N TRP A 231 17.77 15.34 -0.69
CA TRP A 231 18.06 16.68 -0.19
C TRP A 231 16.96 17.67 -0.55
N THR A 232 16.45 17.63 -1.79
CA THR A 232 15.34 18.48 -2.21
C THR A 232 14.07 18.22 -1.39
N GLN A 233 13.69 16.95 -1.21
CA GLN A 233 12.53 16.58 -0.40
C GLN A 233 12.72 16.92 1.08
N LEU A 234 13.94 16.80 1.62
CA LEU A 234 14.23 17.17 3.00
C LEU A 234 14.09 18.68 3.21
N CYS A 235 14.71 19.50 2.35
CA CYS A 235 14.65 20.96 2.47
C CYS A 235 13.20 21.47 2.33
N LEU A 236 12.48 21.00 1.30
CA LEU A 236 11.08 21.37 1.08
C LEU A 236 10.17 20.81 2.18
N GLY A 237 10.42 19.60 2.66
CA GLY A 237 9.65 18.98 3.75
C GLY A 237 9.81 19.73 5.07
N VAL A 238 11.02 20.18 5.42
CA VAL A 238 11.27 21.01 6.61
C VAL A 238 10.59 22.37 6.48
N ALA A 239 10.76 23.06 5.35
CA ALA A 239 10.11 24.35 5.11
C ALA A 239 8.57 24.23 5.16
N SER A 240 8.00 23.23 4.49
CA SER A 240 6.57 22.93 4.51
C SER A 240 6.09 22.55 5.91
N GLY A 241 6.84 21.77 6.68
CA GLY A 241 6.49 21.41 8.05
C GLY A 241 6.42 22.62 8.98
N LEU A 242 7.38 23.54 8.88
CA LEU A 242 7.39 24.79 9.65
C LEU A 242 6.20 25.69 9.28
N LEU A 243 5.96 25.90 7.98
CA LEU A 243 4.82 26.70 7.50
C LEU A 243 3.47 26.06 7.87
N LEU A 244 3.37 24.73 7.80
CA LEU A 244 2.17 23.99 8.18
C LEU A 244 1.90 24.09 9.69
N ALA A 245 2.94 24.08 10.52
CA ALA A 245 2.80 24.31 11.96
C ALA A 245 2.23 25.71 12.25
N PHE A 246 2.70 26.75 11.56
CA PHE A 246 2.07 28.09 11.63
C PHE A 246 0.62 28.06 11.14
N GLY A 247 0.31 27.28 10.10
CA GLY A 247 -1.05 27.05 9.62
C GLY A 247 -1.96 26.47 10.71
N TYR A 248 -1.52 25.42 11.40
CA TYR A 248 -2.28 24.84 12.50
C TYR A 248 -2.49 25.81 13.66
N VAL A 249 -1.46 26.55 14.08
CA VAL A 249 -1.57 27.56 15.15
C VAL A 249 -2.48 28.71 14.74
N GLY A 250 -2.38 29.22 13.51
CA GLY A 250 -3.26 30.29 13.06
C GLY A 250 -4.72 29.85 12.93
N HIS A 251 -4.97 28.57 12.64
CA HIS A 251 -6.32 28.01 12.58
C HIS A 251 -6.98 27.90 13.98
N THR A 252 -6.22 27.76 15.06
CA THR A 252 -6.79 27.78 16.42
C THR A 252 -7.17 29.18 16.88
N VAL A 253 -6.44 30.21 16.42
CA VAL A 253 -6.70 31.62 16.77
C VAL A 253 -7.83 32.21 15.91
N SER A 254 -7.96 31.78 14.66
CA SER A 254 -9.02 32.21 13.74
C SER A 254 -9.62 30.96 13.06
N PRO A 255 -10.57 30.26 13.71
CA PRO A 255 -11.19 29.08 13.13
C PRO A 255 -11.95 29.44 11.85
N GLY A 256 -11.53 28.86 10.72
CA GLY A 256 -12.27 28.94 9.46
C GLY A 256 -13.24 27.76 9.33
N GLY A 257 -14.44 27.99 8.78
CA GLY A 257 -15.50 26.98 8.73
C GLY A 257 -15.28 25.87 7.69
N SER A 258 -14.43 24.88 7.96
CA SER A 258 -14.62 23.46 7.60
C SER A 258 -13.51 22.57 8.20
N ARG A 259 -13.79 21.29 8.47
CA ARG A 259 -12.80 20.30 8.97
C ARG A 259 -11.92 19.67 7.86
N PHE A 260 -12.22 19.95 6.59
CA PHE A 260 -11.48 19.45 5.41
C PHE A 260 -11.02 20.62 4.56
N ASP A 261 -10.03 21.32 5.06
CA ASP A 261 -9.40 22.46 4.42
C ASP A 261 -8.08 22.06 3.74
N ALA A 262 -7.46 23.01 3.06
CA ALA A 262 -6.18 22.78 2.39
C ALA A 262 -5.03 22.40 3.35
N ILE A 263 -5.20 22.62 4.67
CA ILE A 263 -4.25 22.15 5.71
C ILE A 263 -4.27 20.63 5.78
N THR A 264 -5.45 20.01 5.73
CA THR A 264 -5.58 18.54 5.79
C THR A 264 -4.90 17.86 4.61
N TRP A 265 -5.08 18.39 3.40
CA TRP A 265 -4.40 17.91 2.19
C TRP A 265 -2.87 18.04 2.30
N ALA A 266 -2.39 19.18 2.80
CA ALA A 266 -0.97 19.41 3.05
C ALA A 266 -0.39 18.41 4.05
N SER A 267 -1.11 18.10 5.14
CA SER A 267 -0.66 17.14 6.16
C SER A 267 -0.49 15.73 5.60
N VAL A 268 -1.44 15.25 4.81
CA VAL A 268 -1.36 13.94 4.16
C VAL A 268 -0.21 13.92 3.13
N ALA A 269 -0.07 14.97 2.32
CA ALA A 269 1.02 15.09 1.36
C ALA A 269 2.41 15.15 2.04
N LEU A 270 2.54 15.82 3.18
CA LEU A 270 3.77 15.89 3.96
C LEU A 270 4.13 14.50 4.53
N LEU A 271 3.15 13.74 5.02
CA LEU A 271 3.37 12.37 5.49
C LEU A 271 3.86 11.47 4.34
N LEU A 272 3.24 11.56 3.16
CA LEU A 272 3.71 10.84 1.98
C LEU A 272 5.11 11.28 1.55
N LEU A 273 5.49 12.55 1.76
CA LEU A 273 6.83 13.03 1.46
C LEU A 273 7.89 12.36 2.35
N VAL A 274 7.59 12.19 3.64
CA VAL A 274 8.46 11.44 4.58
C VAL A 274 8.62 9.99 4.13
N VAL A 275 7.53 9.35 3.69
CA VAL A 275 7.57 7.98 3.14
C VAL A 275 8.39 7.94 1.83
N SER A 276 8.21 8.91 0.92
CA SER A 276 9.00 9.02 -0.32
C SER A 276 10.50 9.21 -0.02
N ALA A 277 10.85 10.04 0.96
CA ALA A 277 12.22 10.25 1.40
C ALA A 277 12.87 8.95 1.92
N PHE A 278 12.11 8.03 2.52
CA PHE A 278 12.63 6.71 2.89
C PHE A 278 13.06 5.88 1.66
N PHE A 279 12.32 5.94 0.54
CA PHE A 279 12.70 5.24 -0.69
C PHE A 279 14.00 5.76 -1.30
N THR A 280 14.29 7.06 -1.20
CA THR A 280 15.56 7.62 -1.69
C THR A 280 16.79 7.01 -0.99
N ARG A 281 16.66 6.62 0.29
CA ARG A 281 17.70 5.86 1.01
C ARG A 281 17.89 4.46 0.43
N ALA A 282 16.82 3.83 -0.03
CA ALA A 282 16.91 2.55 -0.75
C ALA A 282 17.64 2.73 -2.10
N TYR A 283 17.46 3.86 -2.80
CA TYR A 283 18.13 4.14 -4.07
C TYR A 283 19.65 4.21 -3.87
N MET A 284 20.09 4.97 -2.86
CA MET A 284 21.51 5.07 -2.50
C MET A 284 22.10 3.75 -1.98
N ARG A 285 21.32 2.93 -1.27
CA ARG A 285 21.75 1.58 -0.86
C ARG A 285 21.90 0.65 -2.07
N ALA A 286 20.99 0.72 -3.03
CA ALA A 286 21.06 -0.05 -4.27
C ALA A 286 22.29 0.33 -5.10
N ALA A 287 22.65 1.62 -5.18
CA ALA A 287 23.88 2.05 -5.85
C ALA A 287 25.14 1.31 -5.35
N ARG A 288 25.30 1.18 -4.02
CA ARG A 288 26.43 0.45 -3.43
C ARG A 288 26.41 -1.04 -3.77
N ARG A 289 25.24 -1.68 -3.69
CA ARG A 289 25.09 -3.11 -3.93
C ARG A 289 25.27 -3.48 -5.40
N LEU A 290 24.82 -2.62 -6.30
CA LEU A 290 24.96 -2.79 -7.73
C LEU A 290 26.43 -2.82 -8.15
N LYS A 291 27.28 -2.04 -7.48
CA LYS A 291 28.73 -2.02 -7.73
C LYS A 291 29.44 -3.28 -7.21
N THR A 292 28.99 -3.83 -6.08
CA THR A 292 29.62 -5.00 -5.46
C THR A 292 29.18 -6.32 -6.09
N ASP A 293 27.93 -6.40 -6.56
CA ASP A 293 27.32 -7.64 -7.06
C ASP A 293 26.30 -7.32 -8.18
N PRO A 294 26.78 -7.08 -9.42
CA PRO A 294 25.94 -6.71 -10.55
C PRO A 294 24.92 -7.78 -10.95
N SER A 295 25.32 -9.06 -10.92
CA SER A 295 24.51 -10.19 -11.39
C SER A 295 23.22 -10.34 -10.58
N ARG A 296 23.27 -10.04 -9.28
CA ARG A 296 22.12 -10.03 -8.38
C ARG A 296 21.03 -9.02 -8.74
N TYR A 297 21.35 -7.97 -9.49
CA TYR A 297 20.40 -6.94 -9.91
C TYR A 297 20.06 -7.01 -11.40
N LEU A 298 21.03 -7.35 -12.24
CA LEU A 298 20.91 -7.27 -13.71
C LEU A 298 20.69 -8.62 -14.40
N GLY A 299 20.72 -9.74 -13.66
CA GLY A 299 20.54 -11.09 -14.21
C GLY A 299 19.21 -11.35 -14.93
N TYR A 300 19.17 -12.47 -15.65
CA TYR A 300 18.03 -12.92 -16.46
C TYR A 300 16.74 -13.11 -15.65
N ASP A 301 16.85 -13.65 -14.44
CA ASP A 301 15.76 -13.92 -13.48
C ASP A 301 15.39 -12.69 -12.63
N ARG A 302 16.16 -11.59 -12.75
CA ARG A 302 16.10 -10.43 -11.84
C ARG A 302 15.24 -9.26 -12.31
N ARG A 303 14.15 -9.53 -13.05
CA ARG A 303 13.22 -8.51 -13.60
C ARG A 303 12.65 -7.56 -12.53
N GLY A 304 12.52 -8.01 -11.28
CA GLY A 304 11.93 -7.25 -10.17
C GLY A 304 12.92 -6.55 -9.21
N SER A 305 14.23 -6.56 -9.47
CA SER A 305 15.23 -6.11 -8.48
C SER A 305 15.13 -4.63 -8.09
N PHE A 306 14.53 -3.80 -8.96
CA PHE A 306 14.36 -2.36 -8.75
C PHE A 306 12.92 -1.95 -8.37
N TRP A 307 12.08 -2.87 -7.90
CA TRP A 307 10.69 -2.58 -7.47
C TRP A 307 10.54 -1.37 -6.54
N PHE A 308 11.54 -1.11 -5.69
CA PHE A 308 11.53 0.00 -4.73
C PHE A 308 11.56 1.36 -5.44
N VAL A 309 12.09 1.43 -6.67
CA VAL A 309 12.03 2.62 -7.52
C VAL A 309 10.61 2.83 -8.01
N THR A 310 9.94 1.77 -8.47
CA THR A 310 8.54 1.83 -8.89
C THR A 310 7.63 2.22 -7.74
N LEU A 311 7.77 1.61 -6.57
CA LEU A 311 6.94 1.92 -5.40
C LEU A 311 7.20 3.35 -4.88
N GLY A 312 8.46 3.77 -4.79
CA GLY A 312 8.81 5.15 -4.45
C GLY A 312 8.24 6.16 -5.45
N GLY A 313 8.22 5.79 -6.74
CA GLY A 313 7.52 6.52 -7.80
C GLY A 313 6.02 6.63 -7.54
N VAL A 314 5.32 5.52 -7.28
CA VAL A 314 3.87 5.54 -6.98
C VAL A 314 3.54 6.40 -5.77
N VAL A 315 4.30 6.27 -4.67
CA VAL A 315 4.13 7.10 -3.47
C VAL A 315 4.28 8.59 -3.80
N SER A 316 5.29 8.94 -4.61
CA SER A 316 5.53 10.32 -5.04
C SER A 316 4.43 10.81 -5.98
N GLY A 317 3.91 9.95 -6.88
CA GLY A 317 2.77 10.28 -7.74
C GLY A 317 1.49 10.56 -6.95
N LEU A 318 1.17 9.73 -5.96
CA LEU A 318 0.03 9.95 -5.05
C LEU A 318 0.21 11.24 -4.24
N GLY A 319 1.42 11.49 -3.72
CA GLY A 319 1.74 12.73 -3.01
C GLY A 319 1.56 13.96 -3.89
N ALA A 320 1.94 13.90 -5.16
CA ALA A 320 1.72 14.97 -6.13
C ALA A 320 0.23 15.22 -6.37
N LEU A 321 -0.57 14.16 -6.58
CA LEU A 321 -2.03 14.30 -6.77
C LEU A 321 -2.71 14.94 -5.56
N ILE A 322 -2.38 14.48 -4.35
CA ILE A 322 -2.93 15.04 -3.10
C ILE A 322 -2.54 16.52 -2.94
N SER A 323 -1.27 16.85 -3.19
CA SER A 323 -0.79 18.23 -3.13
C SER A 323 -1.47 19.12 -4.18
N PHE A 324 -1.72 18.60 -5.39
CA PHE A 324 -2.43 19.30 -6.45
C PHE A 324 -3.87 19.66 -6.04
N MET A 325 -4.59 18.73 -5.40
CA MET A 325 -5.92 19.01 -4.83
C MET A 325 -5.85 20.10 -3.76
N GLY A 326 -4.84 20.05 -2.88
CA GLY A 326 -4.60 21.08 -1.87
C GLY A 326 -4.31 22.48 -2.46
N VAL A 327 -3.51 22.55 -3.53
CA VAL A 327 -3.28 23.80 -4.29
C VAL A 327 -4.59 24.31 -4.89
N GLY A 328 -5.35 23.44 -5.57
CA GLY A 328 -6.62 23.80 -6.20
C GLY A 328 -7.65 24.36 -5.22
N LEU A 329 -7.80 23.71 -4.06
CA LEU A 329 -8.67 24.21 -2.99
C LEU A 329 -8.18 25.55 -2.42
N SER A 330 -6.87 25.70 -2.22
CA SER A 330 -6.30 26.97 -1.73
C SER A 330 -6.58 28.11 -2.71
N VAL A 331 -6.36 27.89 -4.01
CA VAL A 331 -6.65 28.88 -5.06
C VAL A 331 -8.15 29.21 -5.12
N ALA A 332 -9.01 28.21 -5.08
CA ALA A 332 -10.46 28.41 -5.09
C ALA A 332 -10.94 29.24 -3.87
N LEU A 333 -10.39 28.96 -2.68
CA LEU A 333 -10.67 29.73 -1.47
C LEU A 333 -10.21 31.18 -1.58
N LEU A 334 -9.00 31.42 -2.09
CA LEU A 334 -8.48 32.78 -2.32
C LEU A 334 -9.36 33.55 -3.30
N ILE A 335 -9.77 32.92 -4.41
CA ILE A 335 -10.68 33.52 -5.40
C ILE A 335 -12.04 33.83 -4.78
N GLY A 336 -12.61 32.90 -4.00
CA GLY A 336 -13.89 33.13 -3.32
C GLY A 336 -13.83 34.34 -2.38
N LYS A 337 -12.70 34.52 -1.68
CA LYS A 337 -12.47 35.66 -0.80
C LYS A 337 -12.23 36.97 -1.56
N THR A 338 -11.52 36.95 -2.69
CA THR A 338 -11.34 38.17 -3.51
C THR A 338 -12.65 38.62 -4.15
N VAL A 339 -13.44 37.69 -4.72
CA VAL A 339 -14.70 38.00 -5.40
C VAL A 339 -15.78 38.47 -4.42
N SER A 340 -15.77 37.97 -3.18
CA SER A 340 -16.73 38.37 -2.15
C SER A 340 -16.43 39.72 -1.49
N GLN A 341 -15.37 40.42 -1.93
CA GLN A 341 -15.01 41.76 -1.47
C GLN A 341 -15.00 42.78 -2.63
N PRO A 342 -16.18 43.29 -3.05
CA PRO A 342 -16.25 44.36 -4.03
C PRO A 342 -15.52 45.63 -3.55
N PRO A 343 -14.87 46.39 -4.44
CA PRO A 343 -14.20 47.64 -4.08
C PRO A 343 -15.17 48.64 -3.43
N GLY A 344 -14.75 49.28 -2.34
CA GLY A 344 -15.49 50.39 -1.72
C GLY A 344 -16.56 50.01 -0.68
N ILE A 345 -16.71 48.72 -0.33
CA ILE A 345 -17.60 48.26 0.74
C ILE A 345 -16.78 47.93 2.00
N ALA A 346 -17.24 48.41 3.16
CA ALA A 346 -16.64 48.07 4.45
C ALA A 346 -16.78 46.55 4.73
N ILE A 347 -15.67 45.91 5.10
CA ILE A 347 -15.66 44.47 5.41
C ILE A 347 -16.28 44.25 6.78
N THR A 348 -17.50 43.71 6.83
CA THR A 348 -18.24 43.44 8.07
C THR A 348 -18.08 42.01 8.59
N ASP A 349 -17.58 41.10 7.75
CA ASP A 349 -17.36 39.69 8.09
C ASP A 349 -15.85 39.33 7.99
N PRO A 350 -15.17 39.09 9.13
CA PRO A 350 -13.76 38.71 9.16
C PRO A 350 -13.43 37.45 8.36
N ASN A 351 -14.38 36.53 8.15
CA ASN A 351 -14.13 35.29 7.41
C ASN A 351 -13.94 35.51 5.91
N LYS A 352 -14.41 36.65 5.39
CA LYS A 352 -14.24 37.03 3.99
C LYS A 352 -12.83 37.53 3.71
N ILE A 353 -12.09 37.97 4.72
CA ILE A 353 -10.73 38.49 4.60
C ILE A 353 -9.76 37.37 4.20
N ILE A 354 -8.89 37.68 3.23
CA ILE A 354 -7.74 36.82 2.88
C ILE A 354 -6.74 36.92 4.01
N ARG A 355 -6.51 35.79 4.69
CA ARG A 355 -5.57 35.73 5.80
C ARG A 355 -4.20 35.30 5.27
N ALA A 356 -3.13 35.75 5.91
CA ALA A 356 -1.77 35.28 5.60
C ALA A 356 -1.65 33.75 5.67
N LEU A 357 -2.41 33.12 6.59
CA LEU A 357 -2.53 31.67 6.69
C LEU A 357 -2.98 31.01 5.38
N ASP A 358 -3.94 31.59 4.66
CA ASP A 358 -4.49 31.00 3.43
C ASP A 358 -3.40 30.93 2.34
N VAL A 359 -2.50 31.93 2.30
CA VAL A 359 -1.35 31.98 1.39
C VAL A 359 -0.22 31.03 1.83
N PHE A 360 0.03 30.89 3.14
CA PHE A 360 1.01 29.91 3.64
C PHE A 360 0.59 28.48 3.30
N VAL A 361 -0.69 28.14 3.47
CA VAL A 361 -1.21 26.80 3.14
C VAL A 361 -1.13 26.53 1.63
N LEU A 362 -1.38 27.54 0.79
CA LEU A 362 -1.13 27.45 -0.65
C LEU A 362 0.35 27.13 -0.94
N LEU A 363 1.28 27.87 -0.33
CA LEU A 363 2.72 27.71 -0.54
C LEU A 363 3.24 26.35 -0.07
N VAL A 364 2.70 25.84 1.05
CA VAL A 364 2.99 24.48 1.55
C VAL A 364 2.57 23.44 0.52
N ASN A 365 1.31 23.47 0.07
CA ASN A 365 0.80 22.51 -0.90
C ASN A 365 1.56 22.58 -2.23
N PHE A 366 1.93 23.78 -2.70
CA PHE A 366 2.72 23.94 -3.91
C PHE A 366 4.14 23.38 -3.76
N SER A 367 4.79 23.62 -2.63
CA SER A 367 6.12 23.10 -2.32
C SER A 367 6.12 21.57 -2.20
N LEU A 368 5.09 20.99 -1.60
CA LEU A 368 4.88 19.53 -1.54
C LEU A 368 4.62 18.93 -2.93
N LEU A 369 3.80 19.58 -3.75
CA LEU A 369 3.55 19.19 -5.14
C LEU A 369 4.87 19.10 -5.92
N PHE A 370 5.70 20.14 -5.82
CA PHE A 370 6.99 20.21 -6.50
C PHE A 370 7.95 19.12 -6.01
N ALA A 371 8.05 18.90 -4.70
CA ALA A 371 8.91 17.88 -4.11
C ALA A 371 8.52 16.46 -4.55
N HIS A 372 7.21 16.17 -4.61
CA HIS A 372 6.67 14.90 -5.08
C HIS A 372 6.85 14.72 -6.59
N PHE A 373 6.66 15.76 -7.38
CA PHE A 373 6.88 15.72 -8.82
C PHE A 373 8.34 15.38 -9.18
N ILE A 374 9.31 15.97 -8.47
CA ILE A 374 10.74 15.64 -8.61
C ILE A 374 11.00 14.16 -8.25
N GLY A 375 10.42 13.68 -7.15
CA GLY A 375 10.55 12.29 -6.72
C GLY A 375 9.99 11.30 -7.75
N PHE A 376 8.83 11.62 -8.32
CA PHE A 376 8.20 10.84 -9.38
C PHE A 376 9.05 10.82 -10.66
N GLY A 377 9.51 11.98 -11.12
CA GLY A 377 10.37 12.09 -12.30
C GLY A 377 11.68 11.32 -12.17
N ALA A 378 12.34 11.41 -11.01
CA ALA A 378 13.55 10.63 -10.74
C ALA A 378 13.28 9.12 -10.71
N ALA A 379 12.16 8.68 -10.14
CA ALA A 379 11.78 7.27 -10.14
C ALA A 379 11.53 6.75 -11.57
N ALA A 380 10.83 7.52 -12.42
CA ALA A 380 10.63 7.17 -13.82
C ALA A 380 11.97 7.06 -14.57
N TRP A 381 12.85 8.05 -14.42
CA TRP A 381 14.17 8.07 -15.02
C TRP A 381 15.04 6.86 -14.60
N LEU A 382 15.09 6.57 -13.31
CA LEU A 382 15.85 5.44 -12.78
C LEU A 382 15.29 4.10 -13.25
N SER A 383 13.97 3.99 -13.39
CA SER A 383 13.32 2.78 -13.93
C SER A 383 13.73 2.53 -15.38
N ILE A 384 13.70 3.56 -16.23
CA ILE A 384 14.14 3.48 -17.63
C ILE A 384 15.64 3.13 -17.70
N SER A 385 16.46 3.80 -16.89
CA SER A 385 17.91 3.56 -16.83
C SER A 385 18.23 2.12 -16.42
N ALA A 386 17.49 1.57 -15.43
CA ALA A 386 17.66 0.21 -14.97
C ALA A 386 17.27 -0.82 -16.04
N LEU A 387 16.17 -0.59 -16.78
CA LEU A 387 15.76 -1.45 -17.89
C LEU A 387 16.81 -1.47 -19.00
N LYS A 388 17.33 -0.29 -19.39
CA LYS A 388 18.39 -0.17 -20.40
C LYS A 388 19.68 -0.89 -20.00
N ALA A 389 20.14 -0.64 -18.77
CA ALA A 389 21.35 -1.27 -18.24
C ALA A 389 21.21 -2.80 -18.17
N ARG A 390 20.05 -3.29 -17.76
CA ARG A 390 19.77 -4.73 -17.72
C ARG A 390 19.77 -5.36 -19.10
N HIS A 391 19.18 -4.71 -20.10
CA HIS A 391 19.21 -5.19 -21.47
C HIS A 391 20.66 -5.31 -21.99
N HIS A 392 21.48 -4.28 -21.78
CA HIS A 392 22.90 -4.32 -22.17
C HIS A 392 23.69 -5.40 -21.43
N TYR A 393 23.42 -5.58 -20.13
CA TYR A 393 24.08 -6.60 -19.31
C TYR A 393 23.76 -8.02 -19.83
N VAL A 394 22.49 -8.27 -20.14
CA VAL A 394 22.05 -9.56 -20.70
C VAL A 394 22.69 -9.83 -22.07
N MET A 395 22.74 -8.84 -22.96
CA MET A 395 23.39 -8.99 -24.28
C MET A 395 24.89 -9.29 -24.16
N ALA A 396 25.57 -8.71 -23.16
CA ALA A 396 26.97 -9.01 -22.91
C ALA A 396 27.20 -10.48 -22.46
N LEU A 397 26.28 -11.03 -21.64
CA LEU A 397 26.31 -12.44 -21.24
C LEU A 397 26.07 -13.39 -22.42
N ASP A 398 25.11 -13.05 -23.30
CA ASP A 398 24.83 -13.86 -24.49
C ASP A 398 26.01 -13.88 -25.47
N ALA A 399 26.67 -12.72 -25.68
CA ALA A 399 27.82 -12.61 -26.56
C ALA A 399 29.01 -13.48 -26.08
N GLU A 400 29.27 -13.54 -24.77
CA GLU A 400 30.32 -14.40 -24.21
C GLU A 400 29.98 -15.88 -24.39
N LYS A 401 28.72 -16.27 -24.14
CA LYS A 401 28.26 -17.64 -24.33
C LYS A 401 28.42 -18.11 -25.79
N SER A 402 28.19 -17.21 -26.74
CA SER A 402 28.38 -17.50 -28.18
C SER A 402 29.84 -17.53 -28.61
N ALA A 403 30.76 -16.88 -27.88
CA ALA A 403 32.19 -16.88 -28.19
C ALA A 403 32.94 -18.08 -27.56
N GLY A 404 32.38 -18.70 -26.53
CA GLY A 404 32.93 -19.89 -25.87
C GLY A 404 32.40 -21.24 -26.37
N ALA A 405 31.45 -21.25 -27.31
CA ALA A 405 30.92 -22.42 -28.01
C ALA A 405 31.49 -22.48 -29.43
#